data_AF-A0A3G2T128-F1
#
_entry.id   AF-A0A3G2T128-F1
#
_cell.length_a   1.000
_cell.length_b   1.000
_cell.length_c   1.000
_cell.angle_alpha   90.00
_cell.angle_beta   90.00
_cell.angle_gamma   90.00
#
_symmetry.space_group_name_H-M   'P 1'
#
loop_
_entity.id
_entity.type
_entity.pdbx_description
1 polymer ?
#
loop_
_entity_poly.entity_id
_entity_poly.type
_entity_poly.pdbx_seq_one_letter_code
_entity_poly.pdbx_strand_id
1 'polypeptide(L)'
;MNNYDEFYDELMDLIYKIPLDSNGWQPFVKRINAILGSSSIHILAIDLERDVYSFSNCSGMLSEEELTVSELQYLRHPLNEDPRLKGFFAPGRKGWYQCHHTITDEMVENSALYQDILLPIDMRFTAIKEFLLDDKLCVSCH
;
A
#
# COMPACT_ATOMS: atom_id res chain seq x y z
N MET A 1 22.36 15.11 -0.67
CA MET A 1 21.26 15.51 0.23
C MET A 1 20.08 15.76 -0.70
N ASN A 2 19.21 14.76 -0.86
CA ASN A 2 18.06 14.88 -1.77
C ASN A 2 17.06 15.83 -1.10
N ASN A 3 16.89 17.03 -1.67
CA ASN A 3 15.94 18.00 -1.16
C ASN A 3 14.55 17.66 -1.69
N TYR A 4 13.92 16.62 -1.13
CA TYR A 4 12.58 16.19 -1.51
C TYR A 4 11.51 17.28 -1.30
N ASP A 5 11.84 18.38 -0.62
CA ASP A 5 10.98 19.55 -0.47
C ASP A 5 10.60 20.18 -1.82
N GLU A 6 11.39 19.96 -2.89
CA GLU A 6 11.06 20.49 -4.23
C GLU A 6 9.75 19.90 -4.81
N PHE A 7 9.34 18.72 -4.36
CA PHE A 7 8.11 18.06 -4.81
C PHE A 7 6.93 18.31 -3.87
N TYR A 8 7.13 19.03 -2.76
CA TYR A 8 6.13 19.15 -1.70
C TYR A 8 4.83 19.78 -2.20
N ASP A 9 4.90 20.97 -2.80
CA ASP A 9 3.72 21.70 -3.26
C ASP A 9 2.96 20.92 -4.35
N GLU A 10 3.68 20.26 -5.25
CA GLU A 10 3.09 19.41 -6.30
C GLU A 10 2.35 18.21 -5.72
N LEU A 11 2.99 17.47 -4.82
CA LEU A 11 2.37 16.30 -4.18
C LEU A 11 1.17 16.71 -3.33
N MET A 12 1.24 17.85 -2.64
CA MET A 12 0.12 18.39 -1.86
C MET A 12 -1.06 18.76 -2.76
N ASP A 13 -0.82 19.43 -3.89
CA ASP A 13 -1.86 19.75 -4.87
C ASP A 13 -2.54 18.49 -5.41
N LEU A 14 -1.77 17.44 -5.71
CA LEU A 14 -2.31 16.14 -6.14
C LEU A 14 -3.19 15.51 -5.06
N ILE A 15 -2.79 15.59 -3.78
CA ILE A 15 -3.61 15.08 -2.66
C ILE A 15 -4.94 15.82 -2.58
N TYR A 16 -4.95 17.15 -2.69
CA TYR A 16 -6.19 17.94 -2.65
C TYR A 16 -7.13 17.67 -3.83
N LYS A 17 -6.61 17.15 -4.94
CA LYS A 17 -7.39 16.77 -6.12
C LYS A 17 -7.98 15.37 -6.03
N ILE A 18 -7.53 14.52 -5.10
CA ILE A 18 -8.03 13.14 -4.95
C ILE A 18 -9.58 13.08 -4.90
N PRO A 19 -10.29 13.92 -4.11
CA PRO A 19 -11.75 13.82 -4.01
C PRO A 19 -12.52 14.33 -5.23
N LEU A 20 -11.84 14.95 -6.20
CA LEU A 20 -12.48 15.59 -7.36
C LEU A 20 -12.72 14.60 -8.52
N ASP A 21 -12.06 13.44 -8.50
CA ASP A 21 -12.13 12.42 -9.54
C ASP A 21 -12.06 11.03 -8.90
N SER A 22 -12.87 10.08 -9.38
CA SER A 22 -12.82 8.68 -8.92
C SER A 22 -11.43 8.03 -9.10
N ASN A 23 -10.63 8.53 -10.05
CA ASN A 23 -9.26 8.12 -10.30
C ASN A 23 -8.22 9.07 -9.67
N GLY A 24 -8.63 9.98 -8.79
CA GLY A 24 -7.77 11.03 -8.24
C GLY A 24 -6.52 10.53 -7.50
N TRP A 25 -6.53 9.29 -7.01
CA TRP A 25 -5.36 8.62 -6.44
C TRP A 25 -4.28 8.29 -7.48
N GLN A 26 -4.65 7.93 -8.70
CA GLN A 26 -3.69 7.45 -9.71
C GLN A 26 -2.60 8.48 -10.07
N PRO A 27 -2.92 9.77 -10.32
CA PRO A 27 -1.90 10.80 -10.52
C PRO A 27 -0.92 10.93 -9.35
N PHE A 28 -1.43 10.90 -8.11
CA PHE A 28 -0.60 11.00 -6.91
C PHE A 28 0.33 9.80 -6.77
N VAL A 29 -0.20 8.57 -6.86
CA VAL A 29 0.58 7.33 -6.71
C VAL A 29 1.63 7.17 -7.81
N LYS A 30 1.30 7.54 -9.06
CA LYS A 30 2.27 7.59 -10.16
C LYS A 30 3.40 8.58 -9.88
N ARG A 31 3.07 9.78 -9.40
CA ARG A 31 4.06 10.84 -9.17
C ARG A 31 5.00 10.50 -8.03
N ILE A 32 4.48 10.03 -6.90
CA ILE A 32 5.32 9.62 -5.76
C ILE A 32 6.19 8.42 -6.13
N ASN A 33 5.69 7.46 -6.92
CA ASN A 33 6.52 6.34 -7.38
C ASN A 33 7.67 6.81 -8.27
N ALA A 34 7.44 7.77 -9.16
CA ALA A 34 8.50 8.35 -10.01
C ALA A 34 9.57 9.09 -9.20
N ILE A 35 9.21 9.69 -8.06
CA ILE A 35 10.15 10.38 -7.15
C ILE A 35 10.96 9.36 -6.33
N LEU A 36 10.31 8.31 -5.83
CA LEU A 36 10.93 7.31 -4.95
C LEU A 36 11.67 6.21 -5.72
N GLY A 37 11.34 5.98 -6.99
CA GLY A 37 11.92 4.91 -7.80
C GLY A 37 11.63 3.51 -7.24
N SER A 38 10.46 3.31 -6.63
CA SER A 38 10.07 2.02 -6.06
C SER A 38 9.49 1.09 -7.14
N SER A 39 9.50 -0.23 -6.90
CA SER A 39 8.87 -1.19 -7.82
C SER A 39 7.36 -0.95 -7.92
N SER A 40 6.74 -0.58 -6.80
CA SER A 40 5.36 -0.13 -6.73
C SER A 40 5.12 0.75 -5.50
N ILE A 41 4.08 1.58 -5.58
CA ILE A 41 3.45 2.24 -4.44
C ILE A 41 2.00 1.76 -4.40
N HIS A 42 1.54 1.42 -3.20
CA HIS A 42 0.22 0.84 -2.97
C HIS A 42 -0.46 1.57 -1.81
N ILE A 43 -1.61 2.19 -2.11
CA ILE A 43 -2.51 2.78 -1.14
C ILE A 43 -3.60 1.76 -0.83
N LEU A 44 -3.71 1.38 0.43
CA LEU A 44 -4.69 0.43 0.93
C LEU A 44 -5.53 1.10 2.03
N ALA A 45 -6.83 0.80 2.05
CA ALA A 45 -7.65 1.03 3.23
C ALA A 45 -8.06 -0.30 3.83
N ILE A 46 -8.05 -0.35 5.15
CA ILE A 46 -8.36 -1.53 5.95
C ILE A 46 -9.57 -1.19 6.82
N ASP A 47 -10.64 -1.96 6.70
CA ASP A 47 -11.76 -1.94 7.63
C ASP A 47 -11.44 -2.90 8.79
N LEU A 48 -11.01 -2.34 9.92
CA LEU A 48 -10.62 -3.09 11.11
C LEU A 48 -11.81 -3.75 11.83
N GLU A 49 -13.04 -3.24 11.65
CA GLU A 49 -14.24 -3.85 12.25
C GLU A 49 -14.64 -5.12 11.50
N ARG A 50 -14.46 -5.12 10.18
CA ARG A 50 -14.82 -6.24 9.30
C ARG A 50 -13.65 -7.16 8.94
N ASP A 51 -12.43 -6.81 9.33
CA ASP A 51 -11.19 -7.53 9.01
C ASP A 51 -10.98 -7.73 7.50
N VAL A 52 -11.24 -6.68 6.70
CA VAL A 52 -11.09 -6.71 5.23
C VAL A 52 -10.36 -5.49 4.67
N TYR A 53 -9.69 -5.66 3.52
CA TYR A 53 -9.28 -4.53 2.68
C TYR A 53 -10.52 -3.93 2.00
N SER A 54 -10.76 -2.63 2.22
CA SER A 54 -11.91 -1.90 1.68
C SER A 54 -11.56 -1.02 0.47
N PHE A 55 -10.28 -0.77 0.25
CA PHE A 55 -9.76 0.00 -0.88
C PHE A 55 -8.37 -0.47 -1.26
N SER A 56 -8.08 -0.44 -2.56
CA SER A 56 -6.79 -0.74 -3.14
C SER A 56 -6.54 0.15 -4.34
N ASN A 57 -5.41 0.84 -4.36
CA ASN A 57 -4.93 1.60 -5.50
C ASN A 57 -3.41 1.56 -5.59
N CYS A 58 -2.86 1.10 -6.70
CA CYS A 58 -1.43 0.93 -6.88
C CYS A 58 -0.95 1.53 -8.20
N SER A 59 0.34 1.86 -8.20
CA SER A 59 1.09 2.18 -9.42
C SER A 59 2.51 1.66 -9.29
N GLY A 60 3.07 1.16 -10.38
CA GLY A 60 4.37 0.50 -10.34
C GLY A 60 4.93 0.24 -11.73
N MET A 61 5.95 -0.60 -11.77
CA MET A 61 6.63 -1.02 -13.01
C MET A 61 5.86 -2.08 -13.80
N LEU A 62 4.86 -2.71 -13.19
CA LEU A 62 4.01 -3.73 -13.82
C LEU A 62 3.05 -3.11 -14.84
N SER A 63 2.54 -3.95 -15.75
CA SER A 63 1.47 -3.55 -16.66
C SER A 63 0.16 -3.25 -15.91
N GLU A 64 -0.72 -2.47 -16.53
CA GLU A 64 -2.02 -2.12 -15.95
C GLU A 64 -2.88 -3.36 -15.66
N GLU A 65 -2.78 -4.41 -16.50
CA GLU A 65 -3.46 -5.69 -16.29
C GLU A 65 -2.93 -6.42 -15.06
N GLU A 66 -1.61 -6.55 -14.92
CA GLU A 66 -0.97 -7.19 -13.76
C GLU A 66 -1.27 -6.44 -12.46
N LEU A 67 -1.24 -5.10 -12.50
CA LEU A 67 -1.62 -4.26 -11.35
C LEU A 67 -3.08 -4.50 -10.98
N THR A 68 -4.01 -4.47 -11.94
CA THR A 68 -5.44 -4.71 -11.69
C THR A 68 -5.70 -6.08 -11.08
N VAL A 69 -5.05 -7.13 -11.61
CA VAL A 69 -5.16 -8.49 -11.06
C VAL A 69 -4.63 -8.55 -9.64
N SER A 70 -3.46 -7.95 -9.38
CA SER A 70 -2.86 -7.90 -8.05
C SER A 70 -3.74 -7.17 -7.04
N GLU A 71 -4.33 -6.03 -7.42
CA GLU A 71 -5.28 -5.29 -6.56
C GLU A 71 -6.50 -6.12 -6.20
N LEU A 72 -7.08 -6.83 -7.18
CA LEU A 72 -8.22 -7.71 -6.96
C LEU A 72 -7.87 -8.90 -6.06
N GLN A 73 -6.67 -9.46 -6.20
CA GLN A 73 -6.18 -10.51 -5.32
C GLN A 73 -5.97 -9.99 -3.89
N TYR A 74 -5.39 -8.79 -3.74
CA TYR A 74 -5.25 -8.13 -2.44
C TYR A 74 -6.58 -7.90 -1.75
N LEU A 75 -7.58 -7.36 -2.44
CA LEU A 75 -8.92 -7.11 -1.89
C LEU A 75 -9.62 -8.39 -1.40
N ARG A 76 -9.26 -9.55 -1.96
CA ARG A 76 -9.81 -10.86 -1.58
C ARG A 76 -8.97 -11.58 -0.53
N HIS A 77 -7.75 -11.12 -0.27
CA HIS A 77 -6.83 -11.79 0.66
C HIS A 77 -7.26 -11.52 2.11
N PRO A 78 -7.39 -12.56 2.97
CA PRO A 78 -7.71 -12.37 4.37
C PRO A 78 -6.64 -11.55 5.10
N LEU A 79 -7.04 -10.51 5.85
CA LEU A 79 -6.08 -9.67 6.58
C LEU A 79 -5.24 -10.45 7.59
N ASN A 80 -5.88 -11.38 8.31
CA ASN A 80 -5.21 -12.20 9.32
C ASN A 80 -4.13 -13.15 8.75
N GLU A 81 -4.14 -13.38 7.44
CA GLU A 81 -3.14 -14.18 6.72
C GLU A 81 -1.96 -13.36 6.21
N ASP A 82 -2.04 -12.02 6.27
CA ASP A 82 -0.90 -11.16 5.93
C ASP A 82 0.10 -11.10 7.09
N PRO A 83 1.27 -11.76 6.97
CA PRO A 83 2.24 -11.82 8.06
C PRO A 83 2.85 -10.44 8.38
N ARG A 84 2.76 -9.48 7.46
CA ARG A 84 3.34 -8.13 7.61
C ARG A 84 2.52 -7.29 8.57
N LEU A 85 1.20 -7.52 8.64
CA LEU A 85 0.29 -6.74 9.47
C LEU A 85 0.56 -6.90 10.97
N LYS A 86 1.06 -8.07 11.41
CA LYS A 86 1.46 -8.30 12.81
C LYS A 86 2.53 -7.31 13.27
N GLY A 87 3.55 -7.08 12.44
CA GLY A 87 4.61 -6.10 12.73
C GLY A 87 4.14 -4.66 12.56
N PHE A 88 3.29 -4.42 11.57
CA PHE A 88 2.72 -3.09 11.32
C PHE A 88 1.82 -2.60 12.48
N PHE A 89 0.97 -3.46 13.03
CA PHE A 89 0.10 -3.14 14.16
C PHE A 89 0.75 -3.35 15.53
N ALA A 90 2.06 -3.58 15.58
CA ALA A 90 2.77 -3.77 16.84
C ALA A 90 2.61 -2.54 17.77
N PRO A 91 2.23 -2.72 19.05
CA PRO A 91 2.06 -1.62 19.99
C PRO A 91 3.32 -0.77 20.12
N GLY A 92 3.15 0.56 20.08
CA GLY A 92 4.26 1.50 20.25
C GLY A 92 5.17 1.68 19.03
N ARG A 93 4.84 1.08 17.88
CA ARG A 93 5.54 1.37 16.61
C ARG A 93 5.44 2.86 16.27
N LYS A 94 6.55 3.45 15.84
CA LYS A 94 6.63 4.83 15.32
C LYS A 94 7.30 4.84 13.95
N GLY A 95 6.95 5.82 13.12
CA GLY A 95 7.56 5.99 11.81
C GLY A 95 7.14 4.93 10.80
N TRP A 96 8.03 4.58 9.87
CA TRP A 96 7.81 3.58 8.83
C TRP A 96 8.02 2.17 9.39
N TYR A 97 7.12 1.26 9.06
CA TYR A 97 7.35 -0.17 9.21
C TYR A 97 8.13 -0.68 7.99
N GLN A 98 9.19 -1.45 8.19
CA GLN A 98 9.94 -2.08 7.11
C GLN A 98 9.93 -3.59 7.33
N CYS A 99 9.24 -4.33 6.47
CA CYS A 99 8.92 -5.73 6.74
C CYS A 99 10.15 -6.65 6.68
N HIS A 100 11.24 -6.26 6.03
CA HIS A 100 12.45 -7.09 5.94
C HIS A 100 13.15 -7.32 7.30
N HIS A 101 12.79 -6.56 8.34
CA HIS A 101 13.29 -6.79 9.70
C HIS A 101 12.56 -7.90 10.45
N THR A 102 11.37 -8.27 9.99
CA THR A 102 10.42 -9.14 10.72
C THR A 102 9.98 -10.34 9.89
N ILE A 103 9.96 -10.22 8.57
CA ILE A 103 9.60 -11.28 7.63
C ILE A 103 10.84 -12.12 7.35
N THR A 104 10.79 -13.40 7.72
CA THR A 104 11.81 -14.40 7.43
C THR A 104 11.50 -15.19 6.17
N ASP A 105 12.49 -15.90 5.64
CA ASP A 105 12.29 -16.78 4.48
C ASP A 105 11.27 -17.89 4.76
N GLU A 106 11.29 -18.45 5.98
CA GLU A 106 10.29 -19.43 6.43
C GLU A 106 8.86 -18.85 6.39
N MET A 107 8.68 -17.58 6.77
CA MET A 107 7.37 -16.92 6.69
C MET A 107 6.94 -16.69 5.24
N VAL A 108 7.89 -16.38 4.35
CA VAL A 108 7.63 -16.20 2.91
C VAL A 108 7.21 -17.53 2.27
N GLU A 109 7.91 -18.62 2.56
CA GLU A 109 7.64 -19.96 2.03
C GLU A 109 6.25 -20.48 2.43
N ASN A 110 5.78 -20.12 3.63
CA ASN A 110 4.52 -20.61 4.18
C ASN A 110 3.34 -19.63 4.04
N SER A 111 3.49 -18.52 3.32
CA SER A 111 2.45 -17.49 3.19
C SER A 111 1.82 -17.48 1.81
N ALA A 112 0.49 -17.69 1.75
CA ALA A 112 -0.29 -17.60 0.51
C ALA A 112 -0.18 -16.22 -0.15
N LEU A 113 -0.14 -15.15 0.64
CA LEU A 113 0.12 -13.79 0.14
C LEU A 113 1.42 -13.73 -0.66
N TYR A 114 2.49 -14.32 -0.15
CA TYR A 114 3.78 -14.30 -0.82
C TYR A 114 3.78 -15.19 -2.06
N GLN A 115 3.35 -16.45 -1.92
CA GLN A 115 3.43 -17.44 -2.99
C GLN A 115 2.49 -17.12 -4.15
N ASP A 116 1.27 -16.65 -3.86
CA ASP A 116 0.21 -16.54 -4.86
C ASP A 116 0.05 -15.11 -5.42
N ILE A 117 0.52 -14.09 -4.68
CA ILE A 117 0.29 -12.67 -5.02
C ILE A 117 1.59 -11.91 -5.22
N LEU A 118 2.52 -11.94 -4.26
CA LEU A 118 3.70 -11.05 -4.29
C LEU A 118 4.86 -11.57 -5.14
N LEU A 119 5.27 -12.82 -4.95
CA LEU A 119 6.41 -13.39 -5.68
C LEU A 119 6.18 -13.51 -7.20
N PRO A 120 4.95 -13.83 -7.70
CA PRO A 120 4.69 -13.86 -9.14
C PRO A 120 4.95 -12.52 -9.85
N ILE A 121 4.89 -11.41 -9.12
CA ILE A 121 5.13 -10.06 -9.62
C ILE A 121 6.46 -9.45 -9.12
N ASP A 122 7.39 -10.30 -8.67
CA ASP A 122 8.72 -9.94 -8.15
C ASP A 122 8.67 -8.93 -6.99
N MET A 123 7.64 -9.03 -6.14
CA MET A 123 7.52 -8.26 -4.92
C MET A 123 7.84 -9.13 -3.70
N ARG A 124 8.60 -8.56 -2.76
CA ARG A 124 8.98 -9.28 -1.52
C ARG A 124 8.99 -8.39 -0.29
N PHE A 125 9.58 -7.22 -0.41
CA PHE A 125 9.70 -6.30 0.71
C PHE A 125 8.88 -5.05 0.49
N THR A 126 8.30 -4.55 1.57
CA THR A 126 7.53 -3.32 1.58
C THR A 126 7.89 -2.50 2.81
N ALA A 127 7.84 -1.18 2.63
CA ALA A 127 7.81 -0.23 3.72
C ALA A 127 6.41 0.36 3.81
N ILE A 128 5.77 0.23 4.97
CA ILE A 128 4.38 0.62 5.19
C ILE A 128 4.36 1.78 6.18
N LYS A 129 3.56 2.80 5.86
CA LYS A 129 3.24 3.89 6.79
C LYS A 129 1.75 4.12 6.79
N GLU A 130 1.16 4.16 7.98
CA GLU A 130 -0.20 4.64 8.17
C GLU A 130 -0.24 6.12 7.83
N PHE A 131 -1.08 6.46 6.84
CA PHE A 131 -1.34 7.85 6.47
C PHE A 131 -2.38 8.46 7.43
N LEU A 132 -3.43 7.69 7.73
CA LEU A 132 -4.42 7.99 8.73
C LEU A 132 -4.78 6.69 9.47
N LEU A 133 -4.87 6.75 10.79
CA LEU A 133 -5.43 5.69 11.62
C LEU A 133 -6.57 6.29 12.42
N ASP A 134 -7.78 6.18 11.89
CA ASP A 134 -9.01 6.70 12.50
C ASP A 134 -10.09 5.62 12.37
N ASP A 135 -10.61 5.18 13.52
CA ASP A 135 -11.64 4.15 13.64
C ASP A 135 -13.03 4.64 13.20
N LYS A 136 -13.17 5.94 12.88
CA LYS A 136 -14.44 6.57 12.48
C LYS A 136 -14.45 7.09 11.06
N LEU A 137 -13.37 6.88 10.30
CA LEU A 137 -13.29 7.42 8.94
C LEU A 137 -14.15 6.60 7.98
N CYS A 138 -15.29 7.17 7.58
CA CYS A 138 -16.09 6.69 6.46
C CYS A 138 -15.73 7.53 5.22
N VAL A 139 -15.08 6.93 4.22
CA VAL A 139 -14.96 7.54 2.89
C VAL A 139 -16.24 7.20 2.13
N SER A 140 -17.21 8.12 2.14
CA SER A 140 -18.40 7.98 1.29
C SER A 140 -18.10 8.51 -0.10
N CYS A 141 -18.03 7.62 -1.09
CA CYS A 141 -18.12 8.02 -2.50
C CYS A 141 -19.60 8.20 -2.85
N HIS A 142 -19.97 9.35 -3.40
CA HIS A 142 -21.30 9.61 -3.99
C HIS A 142 -21.29 9.35 -5.49
#